data_AF-C3ZNZ6-F1
#
_entry.id   AF-C3ZNZ6-F1
#
_cell.length_a   1.000
_cell.length_b   1.000
_cell.length_c   1.000
_cell.angle_alpha   90.00
_cell.angle_beta   90.00
_cell.angle_gamma   90.00
#
_symmetry.space_group_name_H-M   'P 1'
#
loop_
_entity.id
_entity.type
_entity.pdbx_description
1 polymer ?
#
loop_
_entity_poly.entity_id
_entity_poly.type
_entity_poly.pdbx_seq_one_letter_code
_entity_poly.pdbx_strand_id
1 'polypeptide(L)'
;MVLRDGWGARPPKYTNHMHTPISQVGWADIGYNFLIGEDGRVYEGRGFDRQGGHTQGYNSVAIAVSFVGDYMTRLPNQAALDAAKAIIACGVQLGKVTSGYRLQGHRDVGSTSCPGDTLYSHIRSWAHYS
;
A
#
# COMPACT_ATOMS: atom_id res chain seq x y z
N MET A 1 -3.04 2.62 2.68
CA MET A 1 -3.06 1.45 3.59
C MET A 1 -1.63 1.12 3.98
N VAL A 2 -1.45 0.56 5.19
CA VAL A 2 -0.16 0.11 5.72
C VAL A 2 -0.32 -1.37 6.12
N LEU A 3 0.54 -2.25 5.60
CA LEU A 3 0.56 -3.69 5.87
C LEU A 3 1.81 -4.01 6.67
N ARG A 4 1.70 -4.39 7.95
CA ARG A 4 2.87 -4.68 8.79
C ARG A 4 3.36 -6.12 8.58
N ASP A 5 4.64 -6.31 8.25
CA ASP A 5 5.28 -7.60 7.94
C ASP A 5 6.58 -7.86 8.73
N GLY A 6 7.00 -9.14 8.75
CA GLY A 6 8.29 -9.63 9.23
C GLY A 6 8.92 -10.46 8.10
N TRP A 7 10.06 -9.99 7.60
CA TRP A 7 10.64 -10.27 6.28
C TRP A 7 10.93 -11.75 5.90
N GLY A 8 10.73 -12.11 4.61
CA GLY A 8 11.26 -13.33 3.96
C GLY A 8 11.16 -13.41 2.40
N ALA A 9 12.32 -13.48 1.71
CA ALA A 9 12.68 -13.96 0.32
C ALA A 9 11.84 -13.65 -0.97
N ARG A 10 12.45 -13.68 -2.18
CA ARG A 10 11.99 -13.22 -3.56
C ARG A 10 11.64 -14.39 -4.54
N PRO A 11 10.64 -14.29 -5.46
CA PRO A 11 10.82 -14.05 -6.94
C PRO A 11 9.58 -13.43 -7.70
N PRO A 12 9.38 -13.58 -9.04
CA PRO A 12 9.69 -12.68 -10.17
C PRO A 12 8.63 -11.59 -10.54
N LYS A 13 9.02 -10.70 -11.46
CA LYS A 13 8.40 -9.40 -11.81
C LYS A 13 7.19 -9.48 -12.76
N TYR A 14 6.06 -8.88 -12.38
CA TYR A 14 4.86 -8.67 -13.23
C TYR A 14 4.28 -7.24 -13.15
N THR A 15 5.06 -6.25 -12.75
CA THR A 15 4.56 -4.90 -12.44
C THR A 15 5.07 -3.82 -13.39
N ASN A 16 4.19 -2.90 -13.75
CA ASN A 16 4.56 -1.64 -14.39
C ASN A 16 5.24 -0.75 -13.34
N HIS A 17 6.53 -0.52 -13.53
CA HIS A 17 7.40 0.19 -12.59
C HIS A 17 7.26 1.71 -12.77
N MET A 18 6.85 2.43 -11.73
CA MET A 18 6.87 3.89 -11.66
C MET A 18 8.13 4.36 -10.93
N HIS A 19 9.04 4.99 -11.65
CA HIS A 19 10.16 5.75 -11.08
C HIS A 19 9.86 7.24 -11.26
N THR A 20 9.93 8.04 -10.19
CA THR A 20 9.91 9.50 -10.31
C THR A 20 11.36 10.03 -10.25
N PRO A 21 11.77 10.98 -11.11
CA PRO A 21 13.01 11.73 -10.91
C PRO A 21 13.03 12.41 -9.52
N ILE A 22 14.23 12.64 -8.97
CA ILE A 22 14.43 13.31 -7.66
C ILE A 22 13.56 14.57 -7.60
N SER A 23 12.55 14.55 -6.74
CA SER A 23 11.65 15.68 -6.52
C SER A 23 12.31 16.74 -5.65
N GLN A 24 11.80 17.98 -5.71
CA GLN A 24 12.24 19.12 -4.89
C GLN A 24 12.16 18.88 -3.36
N VAL A 25 11.61 17.74 -2.92
CA VAL A 25 11.52 17.30 -1.52
C VAL A 25 12.62 16.30 -1.12
N GLY A 26 13.57 15.96 -1.99
CA GLY A 26 14.79 15.23 -1.61
C GLY A 26 14.64 13.72 -1.38
N TRP A 27 13.52 13.13 -1.79
CA TRP A 27 13.28 11.69 -1.69
C TRP A 27 13.92 10.97 -2.88
N ALA A 28 14.60 9.85 -2.62
CA ALA A 28 15.27 9.06 -3.67
C ALA A 28 14.30 8.41 -4.67
N ASP A 29 13.02 8.25 -4.29
CA ASP A 29 11.94 7.65 -5.10
C ASP A 29 10.57 7.95 -4.45
N ILE A 30 9.47 7.64 -5.14
CA ILE A 30 8.10 7.72 -4.60
C ILE A 30 8.00 6.98 -3.26
N GLY A 31 7.29 7.56 -2.28
CA GLY A 31 7.28 7.04 -0.91
C GLY A 31 6.53 5.71 -0.73
N TYR A 32 5.60 5.38 -1.63
CA TYR A 32 4.76 4.19 -1.52
C TYR A 32 5.38 2.97 -2.21
N ASN A 33 5.10 1.77 -1.69
CA ASN A 33 5.52 0.53 -2.32
C ASN A 33 4.67 0.24 -3.56
N PHE A 34 3.36 0.47 -3.46
CA PHE A 34 2.41 0.30 -4.56
C PHE A 34 1.39 1.42 -4.60
N LEU A 35 0.93 1.73 -5.81
CA LEU A 35 -0.19 2.63 -6.07
C LEU A 35 -1.27 1.89 -6.86
N ILE A 36 -2.53 2.26 -6.65
CA ILE A 36 -3.67 1.63 -7.31
C ILE A 36 -4.53 2.71 -7.94
N GLY A 37 -4.72 2.60 -9.25
CA GLY A 37 -5.62 3.47 -10.00
C GLY A 37 -7.04 2.91 -10.05
N GLU A 38 -8.01 3.79 -10.28
CA GLU A 38 -9.40 3.40 -10.62
C GLU A 38 -9.50 2.76 -12.02
N ASP A 39 -8.39 2.62 -12.76
CA ASP A 39 -8.30 1.75 -13.93
C ASP A 39 -8.10 0.26 -13.55
N GLY A 40 -8.08 -0.06 -12.25
CA GLY A 40 -7.92 -1.42 -11.73
C GLY A 40 -6.48 -1.94 -11.81
N ARG A 41 -5.50 -1.07 -12.10
CA ARG A 41 -4.10 -1.45 -12.20
C ARG A 41 -3.34 -1.16 -10.91
N VAL A 42 -2.38 -2.05 -10.64
CA VAL A 42 -1.35 -1.85 -9.62
C VAL A 42 -0.10 -1.30 -10.29
N TYR A 43 0.39 -0.18 -9.78
CA TYR A 43 1.59 0.49 -10.18
C TYR A 43 2.66 0.27 -9.11
N GLU A 44 3.79 -0.28 -9.49
CA GLU A 44 4.90 -0.52 -8.56
C GLU A 44 5.66 0.78 -8.35
N GLY A 45 5.71 1.25 -7.10
CA GLY A 45 6.68 2.25 -6.67
C GLY A 45 7.94 1.56 -6.18
N ARG A 46 8.15 1.55 -4.86
CA ARG A 46 9.31 0.86 -4.25
C ARG A 46 9.20 -0.67 -4.27
N GLY A 47 8.02 -1.22 -4.54
CA GLY A 47 7.78 -2.66 -4.60
C GLY A 47 7.94 -3.35 -3.23
N PHE A 48 7.97 -4.68 -3.23
CA PHE A 48 8.08 -5.47 -1.99
C PHE A 48 9.48 -5.48 -1.36
N ASP A 49 10.51 -5.16 -2.15
CA ASP A 49 11.90 -5.44 -1.77
C ASP A 49 12.68 -4.22 -1.29
N ARG A 50 12.05 -3.04 -1.27
CA ARG A 50 12.69 -1.80 -0.84
C ARG A 50 11.86 -1.13 0.23
N GLN A 51 12.57 -0.56 1.19
CA GLN A 51 11.97 0.20 2.28
C GLN A 51 11.13 1.36 1.75
N GLY A 52 9.91 1.47 2.27
CA GLY A 52 9.00 2.58 2.02
C GLY A 52 9.51 3.92 2.54
N GLY A 53 8.82 4.98 2.13
CA GLY A 53 8.98 6.35 2.59
C GLY A 53 7.61 7.00 2.86
N HIS A 54 6.67 6.24 3.44
CA HIS A 54 5.25 6.62 3.52
C HIS A 54 4.79 6.93 4.94
N THR A 55 5.33 6.28 5.96
CA THR A 55 4.84 6.36 7.35
C THR A 55 6.01 6.26 8.33
N GLN A 56 6.26 7.36 9.05
CA GLN A 56 7.32 7.42 10.06
C GLN A 56 7.13 6.31 11.11
N GLY A 57 8.19 5.57 11.43
CA GLY A 57 8.15 4.44 12.36
C GLY A 57 7.66 3.11 11.77
N TYR A 58 7.08 3.12 10.56
CA TYR A 58 6.56 1.92 9.90
C TYR A 58 7.27 1.57 8.59
N ASN A 59 8.03 2.51 8.01
CA ASN A 59 8.71 2.31 6.72
C ASN A 59 9.56 1.04 6.61
N SER A 60 10.17 0.55 7.70
CA SER A 60 11.04 -0.63 7.73
C SER A 60 10.33 -1.95 8.06
N VAL A 61 9.07 -1.90 8.45
CA VAL A 61 8.28 -3.03 8.94
C VAL A 61 6.92 -3.14 8.25
N ALA A 62 6.72 -2.38 7.18
CA ALA A 62 5.46 -2.35 6.48
C ALA A 62 5.59 -2.05 4.99
N ILE A 63 4.63 -2.60 4.23
CA ILE A 63 4.37 -2.28 2.84
C ILE A 63 3.19 -1.32 2.75
N ALA A 64 3.35 -0.20 2.06
CA ALA A 64 2.26 0.74 1.80
C ALA A 64 1.65 0.60 0.40
N VAL A 65 0.33 0.49 0.39
CA VAL A 65 -0.51 0.52 -0.81
C VAL A 65 -1.34 1.80 -0.78
N SER A 66 -1.15 2.66 -1.77
CA SER A 66 -1.88 3.93 -1.92
C SER A 66 -2.94 3.82 -3.01
N PHE A 67 -4.15 4.30 -2.76
CA PHE A 67 -5.12 4.51 -3.83
C PHE A 67 -4.91 5.90 -4.42
N VAL A 68 -4.81 6.00 -5.74
CA VAL A 68 -4.72 7.28 -6.45
C VAL A 68 -6.10 7.92 -6.44
N GLY A 69 -6.28 9.00 -5.68
CA GLY A 69 -7.54 9.74 -5.58
C GLY A 69 -7.80 10.31 -4.18
N ASP A 70 -8.96 10.94 -4.02
CA ASP A 70 -9.50 11.39 -2.74
C ASP A 70 -10.78 10.60 -2.41
N TYR A 71 -10.78 9.97 -1.24
CA TYR A 71 -11.81 9.06 -0.76
C TYR A 71 -12.39 9.46 0.59
N MET A 72 -12.41 10.77 0.87
CA MET A 72 -13.12 11.32 2.03
C MET A 72 -14.62 10.97 1.97
N THR A 73 -15.29 11.22 0.84
CA THR A 73 -16.76 11.14 0.71
C THR A 73 -17.27 10.06 -0.25
N ARG A 74 -16.36 9.30 -0.89
CA ARG A 74 -16.70 8.21 -1.80
C ARG A 74 -15.70 7.07 -1.70
N LEU A 75 -16.08 5.89 -2.18
CA LEU A 75 -15.15 4.77 -2.34
C LEU A 75 -14.36 4.87 -3.65
N PRO A 76 -13.16 4.27 -3.71
CA PRO A 76 -12.59 3.80 -4.97
C PRO A 76 -13.56 2.84 -5.64
N ASN A 77 -13.54 2.78 -6.97
CA ASN A 77 -14.34 1.81 -7.69
C ASN A 77 -13.92 0.36 -7.36
N GLN A 78 -14.79 -0.59 -7.72
CA GLN A 78 -14.60 -2.00 -7.38
C GLN A 78 -13.28 -2.56 -7.95
N ALA A 79 -12.89 -2.15 -9.16
CA ALA A 79 -11.65 -2.60 -9.79
C ALA A 79 -10.41 -2.23 -8.96
N ALA A 80 -10.36 -1.03 -8.39
CA ALA A 80 -9.29 -0.62 -7.49
C ALA A 80 -9.30 -1.41 -6.18
N LEU A 81 -10.47 -1.63 -5.58
CA LEU A 81 -10.60 -2.40 -4.33
C LEU A 81 -10.15 -3.86 -4.53
N ASP A 82 -10.49 -4.46 -5.66
CA ASP A 82 -10.09 -5.82 -6.02
C ASP A 82 -8.59 -5.90 -6.29
N ALA A 83 -8.01 -4.91 -7.00
CA ALA A 83 -6.57 -4.81 -7.21
C ALA A 83 -5.81 -4.72 -5.88
N ALA A 84 -6.36 -4.00 -4.88
CA ALA A 84 -5.74 -3.89 -3.57
C ALA A 84 -5.72 -5.23 -2.83
N LYS A 85 -6.82 -5.98 -2.86
CA LYS A 85 -6.86 -7.33 -2.28
C LYS A 85 -5.92 -8.28 -3.02
N ALA A 86 -5.85 -8.18 -4.35
CA ALA A 86 -4.99 -9.00 -5.18
C ALA A 86 -3.50 -8.79 -4.87
N ILE A 87 -3.03 -7.54 -4.74
CA ILE A 87 -1.62 -7.28 -4.42
C ILE A 87 -1.25 -7.71 -3.00
N ILE A 88 -2.17 -7.60 -2.03
CA ILE A 88 -1.98 -8.13 -0.68
C ILE A 88 -1.83 -9.66 -0.73
N ALA A 89 -2.77 -10.34 -1.39
CA ALA A 89 -2.73 -11.79 -1.52
C ALA A 89 -1.47 -12.28 -2.25
N CYS A 90 -1.05 -11.58 -3.30
CA CYS A 90 0.20 -11.82 -4.01
C CYS A 90 1.41 -11.68 -3.06
N GLY A 91 1.46 -10.61 -2.26
CA GLY A 91 2.50 -10.42 -1.25
C GLY A 91 2.58 -11.58 -0.25
N VAL A 92 1.43 -12.10 0.19
CA VAL A 92 1.36 -13.27 1.08
C VAL A 92 1.86 -14.54 0.38
N GLN A 93 1.40 -14.81 -0.83
CA GLN A 93 1.83 -15.98 -1.62
C GLN A 93 3.33 -15.97 -1.90
N LEU A 94 3.92 -14.79 -2.13
CA LEU A 94 5.34 -14.61 -2.37
C LEU A 94 6.18 -14.61 -1.08
N GLY A 95 5.57 -14.73 0.10
CA GLY A 95 6.26 -14.62 1.40
C GLY A 95 6.72 -13.21 1.78
N LYS A 96 6.35 -12.20 0.97
CA LYS A 96 6.68 -10.78 1.20
C LYS A 96 5.88 -10.17 2.33
N VAL A 97 4.63 -10.59 2.46
CA VAL A 97 3.73 -10.20 3.54
C VAL A 97 3.45 -11.46 4.35
N THR A 98 3.53 -11.39 5.67
CA THR A 98 3.24 -12.57 6.50
C THR A 98 1.75 -12.94 6.38
N SER A 99 1.40 -14.22 6.50
CA SER A 99 -0.02 -14.63 6.48
C SER A 99 -0.82 -14.07 7.66
N GLY A 100 -0.15 -13.77 8.77
CA GLY A 100 -0.72 -13.10 9.95
C GLY A 100 -0.53 -11.57 9.96
N TYR A 101 -0.43 -10.94 8.79
CA TYR A 101 -0.23 -9.50 8.68
C TYR A 101 -1.32 -8.71 9.41
N ARG A 102 -1.01 -7.44 9.73
CA ARG A 102 -1.99 -6.46 10.22
C ARG A 102 -2.25 -5.45 9.13
N LEU A 103 -3.52 -5.24 8.82
CA LEU A 103 -3.97 -4.21 7.91
C LEU A 103 -4.39 -2.97 8.68
N GLN A 104 -3.84 -1.81 8.30
CA GLN A 104 -4.11 -0.54 8.97
C GLN A 104 -4.36 0.58 7.95
N GLY A 105 -5.23 1.52 8.32
CA GLY A 105 -5.31 2.83 7.69
C GLY A 105 -4.11 3.69 8.09
N HIS A 106 -3.71 4.65 7.25
CA HIS A 106 -2.57 5.51 7.59
C HIS A 106 -2.83 6.32 8.87
N ARG A 107 -4.07 6.74 9.08
CA ARG A 107 -4.55 7.40 10.30
C ARG A 107 -4.47 6.57 11.58
N ASP A 108 -4.34 5.24 11.49
CA ASP A 108 -4.21 4.37 12.68
C ASP A 108 -2.80 4.42 13.27
N VAL A 109 -1.82 4.85 12.46
CA VAL A 109 -0.39 4.77 12.77
C VAL A 109 0.33 6.11 12.59
N GLY A 110 -0.43 7.17 12.32
CA GLY A 110 0.09 8.52 12.12
C GLY A 110 -1.02 9.57 12.25
N SER A 111 -0.62 10.83 12.43
CA SER A 111 -1.55 11.96 12.53
C SER A 111 -1.94 12.47 11.14
N THR A 112 -2.93 11.84 10.52
CA THR A 112 -3.37 12.15 9.15
C THR A 112 -4.85 11.78 8.95
N SER A 113 -5.50 12.40 7.96
CA SER A 113 -6.81 11.98 7.47
C SER A 113 -6.73 10.84 6.44
N CYS A 114 -5.55 10.45 5.96
CA CYS A 114 -5.40 9.34 5.02
C CYS A 114 -5.88 8.01 5.68
N PRO A 115 -6.66 7.14 5.00
CA PRO A 115 -6.94 7.10 3.55
C PRO A 115 -8.25 7.79 3.11
N GLY A 116 -8.80 8.69 3.92
CA GLY A 116 -10.12 9.30 3.70
C GLY A 116 -11.24 8.52 4.42
N ASP A 117 -12.28 9.22 4.88
CA ASP A 117 -13.26 8.66 5.82
C ASP A 117 -14.06 7.48 5.25
N THR A 118 -14.44 7.59 3.98
CA THR A 118 -15.25 6.57 3.32
C THR A 118 -14.42 5.31 3.03
N LEU A 119 -13.20 5.47 2.48
CA LEU A 119 -12.29 4.33 2.27
C LEU A 119 -11.83 3.72 3.61
N TYR A 120 -11.54 4.55 4.61
CA TYR A 120 -11.17 4.09 5.94
C TYR A 120 -12.27 3.20 6.53
N SER A 121 -13.51 3.68 6.56
CA SER A 121 -14.65 2.90 7.04
C SER A 121 -14.80 1.57 6.30
N HIS A 122 -14.52 1.54 5.00
CA HIS A 122 -14.60 0.31 4.21
C HIS A 122 -13.49 -0.69 4.53
N ILE A 123 -12.22 -0.28 4.58
CA ILE A 123 -11.10 -1.21 4.85
C ILE A 123 -11.16 -1.81 6.26
N ARG A 124 -11.87 -1.17 7.20
CA ARG A 124 -12.13 -1.73 8.54
C ARG A 124 -12.93 -3.04 8.52
N SER A 125 -13.67 -3.29 7.44
CA SER A 125 -14.41 -4.54 7.24
C SER A 125 -13.55 -5.67 6.64
N TRP A 126 -12.32 -5.37 6.23
CA TRP A 126 -11.46 -6.35 5.57
C TRP A 126 -10.80 -7.28 6.59
N ALA A 127 -10.46 -8.48 6.14
CA ALA A 127 -9.66 -9.40 6.93
C ALA A 127 -8.35 -8.74 7.36
N HIS A 128 -7.87 -9.13 8.55
CA HIS A 128 -6.63 -8.65 9.17
C HIS A 128 -6.63 -7.17 9.60
N TYR A 129 -7.76 -6.45 9.49
CA TYR A 129 -7.83 -5.09 10.03
C TYR A 129 -7.71 -5.10 11.56
N SER A 130 -6.70 -4.41 12.12
CA SER A 130 -6.42 -4.38 13.58
C SER A 130 -5.44 -3.31 14.03
#